data_AF-A0A7Y3N5R9-F1
#
_entry.id   AF-A0A7Y3N5R9-F1
#
_cell.length_a   1.000
_cell.length_b   1.000
_cell.length_c   1.000
_cell.angle_alpha   90.00
_cell.angle_beta   90.00
_cell.angle_gamma   90.00
#
_symmetry.space_group_name_H-M   'P 1'
#
loop_
_entity.id
_entity.type
_entity.pdbx_description
1 polymer ?
#
loop_
_entity_poly.entity_id
_entity_poly.type
_entity_poly.pdbx_seq_one_letter_code
_entity_poly.pdbx_strand_id
1 'polypeptide(L)'
;MKIDVAIADLLARRDFFSEEMKKKLLDKGFSEEEIHDHMEKWKSRGYLSDHDLALRFIQKYKASGHGPSVIRSKLFLKCRNPELLSLLNQVQFDQKEEISKIMAKRFAQADLKEDKQKRRIFSYLVRKGFSMENILDIFREV
;
A
#
# COMPACT_ATOMS: atom_id res chain seq x y z
N MET A 1 -4.66 -21.30 -24.89
CA MET A 1 -4.97 -21.36 -23.44
C MET A 1 -6.32 -20.69 -23.24
N LYS A 2 -7.26 -21.27 -22.48
CA LYS A 2 -8.54 -20.60 -22.19
C LYS A 2 -8.35 -19.50 -21.15
N ILE A 3 -9.03 -18.37 -21.28
CA ILE A 3 -8.84 -17.22 -20.38
C ILE A 3 -9.17 -17.53 -18.92
N ASP A 4 -10.22 -18.33 -18.65
CA ASP A 4 -10.57 -18.72 -17.27
C ASP A 4 -9.45 -19.53 -16.59
N VAL A 5 -8.76 -20.39 -17.34
CA VAL A 5 -7.59 -21.12 -16.84
C VAL A 5 -6.46 -20.15 -16.54
N ALA A 6 -6.24 -19.16 -17.42
CA ALA A 6 -5.22 -18.15 -17.20
C ALA A 6 -5.51 -17.26 -15.98
N ILE A 7 -6.77 -16.93 -15.71
CA ILE A 7 -7.21 -16.19 -14.52
C ILE A 7 -7.01 -17.05 -13.26
N ALA A 8 -7.46 -18.30 -13.28
CA ALA A 8 -7.29 -19.25 -12.19
C ALA A 8 -5.81 -19.42 -11.82
N ASP A 9 -4.95 -19.62 -12.82
CA ASP A 9 -3.50 -19.78 -12.64
C ASP A 9 -2.84 -18.55 -12.02
N LEU A 10 -3.33 -17.35 -12.33
CA LEU A 10 -2.84 -16.12 -11.70
C LEU A 10 -3.27 -16.09 -10.23
N LEU A 11 -4.57 -16.25 -9.95
CA LEU A 11 -5.12 -16.19 -8.60
C LEU A 11 -4.60 -17.27 -7.67
N ALA A 12 -4.28 -18.46 -8.20
CA ALA A 12 -3.66 -19.53 -7.43
C ALA A 12 -2.28 -19.15 -6.85
N ARG A 13 -1.57 -18.17 -7.44
CA ARG A 13 -0.24 -17.74 -6.98
C ARG A 13 -0.31 -16.64 -5.93
N ARG A 14 -1.26 -15.71 -6.10
CA ARG A 14 -1.54 -14.58 -5.20
C ARG A 14 -2.76 -13.82 -5.70
N ASP A 15 -3.25 -12.90 -4.86
CA ASP A 15 -4.20 -11.88 -5.28
C ASP A 15 -3.57 -10.91 -6.31
N PHE A 16 -4.40 -10.46 -7.26
CA PHE A 16 -4.07 -9.44 -8.25
C PHE A 16 -5.12 -8.33 -8.22
N PHE A 17 -4.66 -7.09 -8.32
CA PHE A 17 -5.57 -6.00 -8.69
C PHE A 17 -6.03 -6.19 -10.13
N SER A 18 -7.23 -5.71 -10.44
CA SER A 18 -7.82 -5.84 -11.77
C SER A 18 -6.89 -5.30 -12.87
N GLU A 19 -6.23 -4.17 -12.63
CA GLU A 19 -5.27 -3.58 -13.58
C GLU A 19 -4.02 -4.46 -13.78
N GLU A 20 -3.50 -5.06 -12.70
CA GLU A 20 -2.36 -5.99 -12.81
C GLU A 20 -2.75 -7.26 -13.59
N MET A 21 -3.96 -7.77 -13.35
CA MET A 21 -4.50 -8.94 -14.04
C MET A 21 -4.74 -8.64 -15.52
N LYS A 22 -5.40 -7.52 -15.85
CA LYS A 22 -5.63 -7.08 -17.23
C LYS A 22 -4.32 -7.04 -18.01
N LYS A 23 -3.30 -6.38 -17.47
CA LYS A 23 -1.97 -6.31 -18.09
C LYS A 23 -1.39 -7.71 -18.33
N LYS A 24 -1.47 -8.61 -17.34
CA LYS A 24 -0.94 -9.98 -17.47
C LYS A 24 -1.67 -10.81 -18.50
N LEU A 25 -2.96 -10.59 -18.70
CA LEU A 25 -3.77 -11.30 -19.70
C LEU A 25 -3.53 -10.73 -21.10
N LEU A 26 -3.35 -9.41 -21.24
CA LEU A 26 -2.91 -8.78 -22.48
C LEU A 26 -1.55 -9.31 -22.93
N ASP A 27 -0.57 -9.39 -22.02
CA ASP A 27 0.75 -9.98 -22.29
C ASP A 27 0.67 -11.45 -22.75
N LYS A 28 -0.43 -12.16 -22.42
CA LYS A 28 -0.71 -13.54 -22.84
C LYS A 28 -1.46 -13.64 -24.17
N GLY A 29 -1.83 -12.52 -24.79
CA GLY A 29 -2.47 -12.45 -26.11
C GLY A 29 -4.00 -12.49 -26.10
N PHE A 30 -4.65 -12.32 -24.95
CA PHE A 30 -6.12 -12.19 -24.89
C PHE A 30 -6.57 -10.78 -25.31
N SER A 31 -7.78 -10.66 -25.88
CA SER A 31 -8.34 -9.36 -26.26
C SER A 31 -8.90 -8.62 -25.04
N GLU A 32 -9.02 -7.29 -25.13
CA GLU A 32 -9.59 -6.49 -24.04
C GLU A 32 -11.05 -6.87 -23.72
N GLU A 33 -11.84 -7.19 -24.74
CA GLU A 33 -13.23 -7.62 -24.60
C GLU A 33 -13.33 -8.95 -23.85
N GLU A 34 -12.53 -9.96 -24.25
CA GLU A 34 -12.51 -11.27 -23.59
C GLU A 34 -12.07 -11.14 -22.12
N ILE A 35 -11.06 -10.31 -21.86
CA ILE A 35 -10.59 -10.01 -20.51
C ILE A 35 -11.70 -9.38 -19.67
N HIS A 36 -12.36 -8.36 -20.19
CA HIS A 36 -13.42 -7.66 -19.47
C HIS A 36 -14.56 -8.62 -19.08
N ASP A 37 -15.11 -9.35 -20.05
CA ASP A 37 -16.25 -10.24 -19.85
C ASP A 37 -15.96 -11.33 -18.81
N HIS A 38 -14.76 -11.91 -18.85
CA HIS A 38 -14.38 -12.93 -17.91
C HIS A 38 -14.03 -12.36 -16.54
N MET A 39 -13.32 -11.23 -16.46
CA MET A 39 -13.03 -10.61 -15.16
C MET A 39 -14.33 -10.22 -14.42
N GLU A 40 -15.35 -9.71 -15.11
CA GLU A 40 -16.65 -9.40 -14.48
C GLU A 40 -17.38 -10.66 -13.97
N LYS A 41 -17.30 -11.79 -14.68
CA LYS A 41 -17.80 -13.09 -14.18
C LYS A 41 -17.08 -13.53 -12.91
N TRP A 42 -15.78 -13.31 -12.81
CA TRP A 42 -15.01 -13.68 -11.62
C TRP A 42 -15.26 -12.74 -10.45
N LYS A 43 -15.44 -11.43 -10.70
CA LYS A 43 -15.84 -10.44 -9.70
C LYS A 43 -17.23 -10.72 -9.15
N SER A 44 -18.22 -10.97 -10.01
CA SER A 44 -19.60 -11.29 -9.58
C SER A 44 -19.70 -12.57 -8.75
N ARG A 45 -18.76 -13.51 -8.91
CA ARG A 45 -18.62 -14.71 -8.09
C ARG A 45 -17.82 -14.50 -6.79
N GLY A 46 -17.27 -13.31 -6.57
CA GLY A 46 -16.50 -12.95 -5.37
C GLY A 46 -15.04 -13.41 -5.38
N TYR A 47 -14.51 -13.94 -6.49
CA TYR A 47 -13.10 -14.35 -6.58
C TYR A 47 -12.15 -13.17 -6.79
N LEU A 48 -12.66 -12.03 -7.27
CA LEU A 48 -11.90 -10.80 -7.50
C LEU A 48 -12.56 -9.64 -6.78
N SER A 49 -11.77 -8.93 -5.96
CA SER A 49 -12.20 -7.73 -5.26
C SER A 49 -11.01 -6.80 -5.03
N ASP A 50 -10.91 -5.77 -5.87
CA ASP A 50 -9.88 -4.73 -5.75
C ASP A 50 -10.03 -3.96 -4.42
N HIS A 51 -11.27 -3.81 -3.95
CA HIS A 51 -11.59 -3.19 -2.66
C HIS A 51 -10.99 -3.98 -1.49
N ASP A 52 -11.28 -5.28 -1.39
CA ASP A 52 -10.79 -6.08 -0.27
C ASP A 52 -9.28 -6.27 -0.33
N LEU A 53 -8.74 -6.40 -1.55
CA LEU A 53 -7.30 -6.42 -1.75
C LEU A 53 -6.64 -5.11 -1.31
N ALA A 54 -7.23 -3.95 -1.63
CA ALA A 54 -6.73 -2.65 -1.17
C ALA A 54 -6.74 -2.53 0.36
N LEU A 55 -7.80 -2.97 1.03
CA LEU A 55 -7.86 -2.97 2.50
C LEU A 55 -6.77 -3.86 3.12
N ARG A 56 -6.62 -5.11 2.63
CA ARG A 56 -5.54 -6.01 3.07
C ARG A 56 -4.17 -5.41 2.81
N PHE A 57 -3.98 -4.74 1.67
CA PHE A 57 -2.75 -4.07 1.31
C PHE A 57 -2.42 -2.94 2.29
N ILE A 58 -3.39 -2.06 2.59
CA ILE A 58 -3.22 -0.96 3.53
C ILE A 58 -2.81 -1.49 4.91
N GLN A 59 -3.53 -2.48 5.44
CA GLN A 59 -3.24 -3.07 6.75
C GLN A 59 -1.86 -3.71 6.81
N LYS A 60 -1.47 -4.46 5.77
CA LYS A 60 -0.15 -5.09 5.66
C LYS A 60 0.98 -4.06 5.74
N TYR A 61 0.87 -2.96 4.99
CA TYR A 61 1.94 -1.95 4.96
C TYR A 61 1.96 -1.10 6.23
N LYS A 62 0.79 -0.80 6.81
CA LYS A 62 0.67 -0.15 8.12
C LYS A 62 1.39 -0.99 9.19
N ALA A 63 1.09 -2.29 9.28
CA ALA A 63 1.75 -3.22 10.21
C ALA A 63 3.26 -3.35 9.97
N SER A 64 3.73 -3.05 8.76
CA SER A 64 5.15 -3.02 8.40
C SER A 64 5.84 -1.66 8.67
N GLY A 65 5.18 -0.75 9.38
CA GLY A 65 5.71 0.57 9.76
C GLY A 65 5.85 1.54 8.59
N HIS A 66 4.91 1.52 7.63
CA HIS A 66 4.81 2.55 6.59
C HIS A 66 3.73 3.56 6.94
N GLY A 67 4.04 4.84 6.75
CA GLY A 67 3.09 5.92 6.90
C GLY A 67 2.14 6.05 5.69
N PRO A 68 1.05 6.82 5.85
CA PRO A 68 -0.05 6.89 4.88
C PRO A 68 0.39 7.29 3.46
N SER A 69 1.36 8.22 3.35
CA SER A 69 1.80 8.73 2.05
C SER A 69 2.44 7.62 1.20
N VAL A 70 3.33 6.81 1.80
CA VAL A 70 3.97 5.70 1.09
C VAL A 70 2.97 4.61 0.73
N ILE A 71 2.01 4.32 1.62
CA ILE A 71 0.95 3.35 1.35
C ILE A 71 0.11 3.80 0.16
N ARG A 72 -0.31 5.08 0.14
CA ARG A 72 -1.06 5.68 -0.97
C ARG A 72 -0.30 5.55 -2.29
N SER A 73 0.98 5.95 -2.34
CA SER A 73 1.78 5.85 -3.57
C SER A 73 1.92 4.40 -4.04
N LYS A 74 2.18 3.46 -3.13
CA LYS A 74 2.31 2.04 -3.46
C LYS A 74 1.00 1.43 -3.95
N LEU A 75 -0.13 1.78 -3.32
CA LEU A 75 -1.45 1.34 -3.74
C LEU A 75 -1.79 1.89 -5.13
N PHE A 76 -1.56 3.18 -5.36
CA PHE A 76 -1.80 3.80 -6.67
C PHE A 76 -1.00 3.14 -7.80
N LEU A 77 0.27 2.79 -7.56
CA LEU A 77 1.08 2.07 -8.54
C LEU A 77 0.52 0.69 -8.90
N LYS A 78 -0.26 0.09 -8.00
CA LYS A 78 -0.83 -1.25 -8.14
C LYS A 78 -2.21 -1.25 -8.81
N CYS A 79 -3.12 -0.41 -8.33
CA CYS A 79 -4.51 -0.44 -8.78
C CYS A 79 -4.83 0.61 -9.86
N ARG A 80 -4.04 1.69 -9.98
CA ARG A 80 -4.31 2.84 -10.85
C ARG A 80 -5.72 3.44 -10.69
N ASN A 81 -6.38 3.16 -9.57
CA ASN A 81 -7.74 3.60 -9.29
C ASN A 81 -7.74 4.61 -8.11
N PRO A 82 -8.06 5.89 -8.36
CA PRO A 82 -8.17 6.91 -7.31
C PRO A 82 -9.22 6.62 -6.24
N GLU A 83 -10.32 5.95 -6.58
CA GLU A 83 -11.40 5.63 -5.63
C GLU A 83 -10.90 4.70 -4.52
N LEU A 84 -10.05 3.73 -4.85
CA LEU A 84 -9.45 2.83 -3.87
C LEU A 84 -8.48 3.56 -2.92
N LEU A 85 -7.95 4.73 -3.33
CA LEU A 85 -7.11 5.54 -2.44
C LEU A 85 -7.92 6.20 -1.32
N SER A 86 -9.24 6.34 -1.49
CA SER A 86 -10.12 6.86 -0.43
C SER A 86 -10.22 5.92 0.76
N LEU A 87 -9.93 4.63 0.58
CA LEU A 87 -9.90 3.64 1.65
C LEU A 87 -8.84 3.94 2.72
N LEU A 88 -7.79 4.69 2.37
CA LEU A 88 -6.84 5.17 3.38
C LEU A 88 -7.49 6.09 4.41
N ASN A 89 -8.56 6.80 4.06
CA ASN A 89 -9.28 7.68 4.98
C ASN A 89 -10.18 6.88 5.94
N GLN A 90 -10.54 5.65 5.58
CA GLN A 90 -11.35 4.76 6.43
C GLN A 90 -10.48 4.02 7.46
N VAL A 91 -9.16 3.97 7.24
CA VAL A 91 -8.22 3.35 8.17
C VAL A 91 -7.65 4.42 9.09
N GLN A 92 -7.81 4.26 10.40
CA GLN A 92 -7.17 5.14 11.37
C GLN A 92 -5.65 4.94 11.34
N PHE A 93 -4.92 6.04 11.19
CA PHE A 93 -3.46 6.08 11.28
C PHE A 93 -3.04 6.93 12.47
N ASP A 94 -2.72 6.29 13.59
CA ASP A 94 -2.00 6.96 14.66
C ASP A 94 -0.51 7.09 14.27
N GLN A 95 -0.22 8.13 13.51
CA GLN A 95 1.13 8.36 13.01
C GLN A 95 2.10 8.69 14.15
N LYS A 96 1.65 9.39 15.20
CA LYS A 96 2.52 9.75 16.33
C LYS A 96 2.93 8.49 17.09
N GLU A 97 1.98 7.60 17.38
CA GLU A 97 2.26 6.33 18.05
C GLU A 97 3.25 5.48 17.24
N GLU A 98 3.06 5.36 15.92
CA GLU A 98 3.96 4.59 15.05
C GLU A 98 5.36 5.21 14.92
N ILE A 99 5.45 6.55 14.84
CA ILE A 99 6.73 7.25 14.87
C ILE A 99 7.43 6.99 16.21
N SER A 100 6.74 7.09 17.35
CA SER A 100 7.29 6.84 18.68
C SER A 100 7.81 5.40 18.82
N LYS A 101 7.06 4.40 18.33
CA LYS A 101 7.54 3.00 18.28
C LYS A 101 8.82 2.85 17.46
N ILE A 102 8.90 3.52 16.31
CA ILE A 102 10.11 3.51 15.47
C ILE A 102 11.28 4.18 16.20
N MET A 103 11.04 5.31 16.86
CA MET A 103 12.05 6.03 17.64
C MET A 103 12.60 5.13 18.75
N ALA A 104 11.72 4.55 19.57
CA ALA A 104 12.09 3.66 20.66
C ALA A 104 12.81 2.39 20.20
N LYS A 105 12.46 1.84 19.02
CA LYS A 105 13.05 0.59 18.52
C LYS A 105 14.36 0.79 17.76
N ARG A 106 14.46 1.87 16.97
CA ARG A 106 15.57 2.07 16.00
C ARG A 106 16.50 3.21 16.37
N PHE A 107 16.00 4.21 17.09
CA PHE A 107 16.72 5.45 17.38
C PHE A 107 16.75 5.76 18.88
N ALA A 108 16.66 4.73 19.74
CA ALA A 108 16.61 4.89 21.20
C ALA A 108 17.81 5.65 21.79
N GLN A 109 18.96 5.54 21.14
CA GLN A 109 20.23 6.16 21.56
C GLN A 109 20.56 7.42 20.76
N ALA A 110 19.61 7.93 19.96
CA ALA A 110 19.85 9.13 19.17
C ALA A 110 19.77 10.38 20.05
N ASP A 111 20.73 11.28 19.88
CA ASP A 111 20.68 12.62 20.47
C ASP A 111 19.95 13.57 19.53
N LEU A 112 18.72 13.95 19.89
CA LEU A 112 17.92 14.89 19.10
C LEU A 112 18.38 16.35 19.22
N LYS A 113 19.35 16.65 20.11
CA LYS A 113 20.05 17.94 20.15
C LYS A 113 21.12 18.02 19.07
N GLU A 114 21.63 16.87 18.60
CA GLU A 114 22.56 16.84 17.47
C GLU A 114 21.79 17.00 16.15
N ASP A 115 21.93 18.18 15.57
CA ASP A 115 21.34 18.61 14.30
C ASP A 115 21.48 17.58 13.16
N LYS A 116 22.64 16.94 13.06
CA LYS A 116 22.94 15.93 12.04
C LYS A 116 22.13 14.65 12.25
N GLN A 117 21.99 14.19 13.49
CA GLN A 117 21.18 13.01 13.82
C GLN A 117 19.69 13.31 13.62
N LYS A 118 19.22 14.47 14.10
CA LYS A 118 17.84 14.92 13.91
C LYS A 118 17.45 14.96 12.43
N ARG A 119 18.29 15.56 11.57
CA ARG A 119 18.08 15.57 10.10
C ARG A 119 18.05 14.16 9.50
N ARG A 120 18.92 13.26 9.96
CA ARG A 120 18.95 11.86 9.49
C ARG A 120 17.65 11.12 9.83
N ILE A 121 17.14 11.27 11.05
CA ILE A 121 15.91 10.64 11.53
C ILE A 121 14.70 11.22 10.81
N PHE A 122 14.63 12.54 10.69
CA PHE A 122 13.58 13.23 9.94
C PHE A 122 13.47 12.67 8.52
N SER A 123 14.61 12.62 7.81
CA SER A 123 14.67 12.10 6.44
C SER A 123 14.23 10.64 6.33
N TYR A 124 14.54 9.84 7.34
CA TYR A 124 14.09 8.44 7.41
C TYR A 124 12.57 8.34 7.57
N LEU A 125 11.97 9.11 8.49
CA LEU A 125 10.54 9.09 8.74
C LEU A 125 9.72 9.64 7.56
N VAL A 126 10.21 10.70 6.90
CA VAL A 126 9.61 11.20 5.65
C VAL A 126 9.63 10.14 4.55
N ARG A 127 10.77 9.45 4.35
CA ARG A 127 10.85 8.35 3.38
C ARG A 127 9.98 7.15 3.77
N LYS A 128 9.65 7.00 5.05
CA LYS A 128 8.69 6.02 5.53
C LYS A 128 7.22 6.44 5.32
N GLY A 129 6.96 7.70 4.96
CA GLY A 129 5.66 8.19 4.54
C GLY A 129 4.84 8.87 5.63
N PHE A 130 5.47 9.23 6.75
CA PHE A 130 4.84 9.99 7.83
C PHE A 130 4.80 11.49 7.51
N SER A 131 3.77 12.19 8.00
CA SER A 131 3.65 13.64 7.80
C SER A 131 4.73 14.40 8.56
N MET A 132 5.22 15.49 7.96
CA MET A 132 6.23 16.34 8.60
C MET A 132 5.73 16.92 9.92
N GLU A 133 4.45 17.30 10.00
CA GLU A 133 3.81 17.78 11.22
C GLU A 133 3.96 16.79 12.38
N ASN A 134 3.54 15.54 12.19
CA ASN A 134 3.64 14.52 13.24
C ASN A 134 5.10 14.23 13.62
N ILE A 135 6.04 14.28 12.66
CA ILE A 135 7.46 14.09 12.96
C ILE A 135 8.00 15.25 13.81
N LEU A 136 7.64 16.50 13.47
CA LEU A 136 8.10 17.67 14.19
C LEU A 136 7.50 17.74 15.60
N ASP A 137 6.26 17.31 15.78
CA ASP A 137 5.63 17.21 17.09
C ASP A 137 6.38 16.24 18.01
N ILE A 138 6.70 15.04 17.53
CA ILE A 138 7.51 14.07 18.31
C ILE A 138 8.88 14.65 18.67
N PHE A 139 9.49 15.44 17.78
CA PHE A 139 10.77 16.10 18.07
C PHE A 139 10.69 17.28 19.04
N ARG A 140 9.48 17.76 19.38
CA ARG A 140 9.27 18.79 20.42
C ARG A 140 8.97 18.16 21.79
N GLU A 141 8.43 16.95 21.79
CA GLU A 141 8.08 16.19 23.01
C GLU A 141 9.30 15.51 23.67
N VAL A 142 10.46 15.49 22.99
CA VAL A 142 11.73 14.89 23.43
C VAL A 142 12.80 15.96 23.60
#